data_AF-A0A399IJ86-F1
#
_entry.id   AF-A0A399IJ86-F1
#
_cell.length_a   1.000
_cell.length_b   1.000
_cell.length_c   1.000
_cell.angle_alpha   90.00
_cell.angle_beta   90.00
_cell.angle_gamma   90.00
#
_symmetry.space_group_name_H-M   'P 1'
#
loop_
_entity.id
_entity.type
_entity.pdbx_description
1 polymer ?
#
loop_
_entity_poly.entity_id
_entity_poly.type
_entity_poly.pdbx_seq_one_letter_code
_entity_poly.pdbx_strand_id
1 'polypeptide(L)'
;MNILRLFACSTFCLVLLHVNHAMADTTPAYYLKQWVFDATGGLTTSTGYRNLSVVAQSSPLGSASSTGYRNYPGFLHSVAAEGNLLPDYNVSLTFAGTGSGTVTSFPSGIQCNVNCSASFNSYFPVTLTPSPDQYMIFSGWSSGGCAGTDPCTMTLTGNTSVTATFDRDAEHAVYIPGAVPGSGTYYTTLQAAYDGAESDAAVSAWATTYLENLVCGQAKSVVLKGGYDQTYTSRIGYTTLDGVLNIRLGKVTVERLKVK
;
A
#
# COMPACT_ATOMS: atom_id res chain seq x y z
N MET A 1 -23.07 21.06 -6.26
CA MET A 1 -24.39 20.85 -6.89
C MET A 1 -24.39 19.42 -7.42
N ASN A 2 -24.80 18.47 -6.57
CA ASN A 2 -24.79 17.04 -6.91
C ASN A 2 -26.23 16.61 -7.20
N ILE A 3 -26.41 16.03 -8.37
CA ILE A 3 -27.70 15.58 -8.91
C ILE A 3 -28.22 14.40 -8.08
N LEU A 4 -29.31 14.61 -7.34
CA LEU A 4 -30.09 13.54 -6.72
C LEU A 4 -30.90 12.82 -7.80
N ARG A 5 -30.75 11.50 -7.91
CA ARG A 5 -31.76 10.65 -8.56
C ARG A 5 -32.67 10.08 -7.48
N LEU A 6 -33.92 10.54 -7.46
CA LEU A 6 -34.99 9.97 -6.63
C LEU A 6 -35.43 8.64 -7.24
N PHE A 7 -35.28 7.54 -6.50
CA PHE A 7 -36.05 6.33 -6.76
C PHE A 7 -37.40 6.48 -6.07
N ALA A 8 -38.48 6.43 -6.86
CA ALA A 8 -39.82 6.41 -6.34
C ALA A 8 -40.08 5.06 -5.67
N CYS A 9 -39.91 4.99 -4.35
CA CYS A 9 -40.49 3.94 -3.53
C CYS A 9 -41.61 4.57 -2.70
N SER A 10 -42.81 4.03 -2.79
CA SER A 10 -43.94 4.47 -1.98
C SER A 10 -43.54 4.39 -0.50
N THR A 11 -43.54 5.58 0.11
CA THR A 11 -43.55 5.88 1.56
C THR A 11 -42.22 6.07 2.28
N PHE A 12 -41.04 5.69 1.74
CA PHE A 12 -39.76 6.02 2.39
C PHE A 12 -38.63 6.28 1.37
N CYS A 13 -37.91 7.39 1.54
CA CYS A 13 -36.72 7.70 0.75
C CYS A 13 -35.55 7.95 1.70
N LEU A 14 -34.54 7.07 1.66
CA LEU A 14 -33.34 7.16 2.49
C LEU A 14 -32.26 7.91 1.71
N VAL A 15 -31.76 9.03 2.26
CA VAL A 15 -30.67 9.80 1.64
C VAL A 15 -29.46 9.80 2.57
N LEU A 16 -28.35 9.20 2.13
CA LEU A 16 -27.05 9.30 2.79
C LEU A 16 -26.38 10.62 2.38
N LEU A 17 -26.06 11.46 3.36
CA LEU A 17 -25.32 12.71 3.16
C LEU A 17 -24.04 12.69 4.01
N HIS A 18 -22.89 12.91 3.36
CA HIS A 18 -21.64 13.19 4.05
C HIS A 18 -21.74 14.58 4.70
N VAL A 19 -21.54 14.66 6.02
CA VAL A 19 -21.42 15.93 6.75
C VAL A 19 -20.05 15.95 7.41
N ASN A 20 -19.18 16.85 6.96
CA ASN A 20 -17.94 17.16 7.69
C ASN A 20 -18.27 18.23 8.72
N HIS A 21 -18.02 18.00 10.01
CA HIS A 21 -17.78 19.11 10.93
C HIS A 21 -16.72 18.79 11.98
N ALA A 22 -15.89 19.82 12.19
CA ALA A 22 -14.79 19.88 13.14
C ALA A 22 -15.28 19.69 14.58
N MET A 23 -14.66 18.78 15.34
CA MET A 23 -14.04 18.97 16.67
C MET A 23 -13.60 17.61 17.27
N ALA A 24 -12.30 17.51 17.58
CA ALA A 24 -11.65 16.89 18.76
C ALA A 24 -11.94 15.45 19.25
N ASP A 25 -12.51 14.53 18.47
CA ASP A 25 -12.53 13.10 18.82
C ASP A 25 -12.11 12.25 17.60
N THR A 26 -11.13 11.37 17.77
CA THR A 26 -10.46 10.61 16.69
C THR A 26 -11.25 9.40 16.21
N THR A 27 -12.56 9.35 16.48
CA THR A 27 -13.46 8.29 16.00
C THR A 27 -14.41 8.85 14.93
N PRO A 28 -14.47 8.26 13.71
CA PRO A 28 -15.44 8.69 12.72
C PRO A 28 -16.86 8.32 13.17
N ALA A 29 -17.63 9.30 13.63
CA ALA A 29 -19.05 9.15 13.93
C ALA A 29 -19.88 9.47 12.68
N TYR A 30 -20.61 8.50 12.15
CA TYR A 30 -21.55 8.68 11.04
C TYR A 30 -22.94 9.04 11.60
N TYR A 31 -23.55 10.13 11.12
CA TYR A 31 -24.92 10.51 11.50
C TYR A 31 -25.87 10.28 10.33
N LEU A 32 -26.96 9.55 10.56
CA LEU A 32 -28.08 9.45 9.62
C LEU A 32 -29.15 10.47 10.02
N LYS A 33 -29.51 11.38 9.10
CA LYS A 33 -30.60 12.33 9.29
C LYS A 33 -31.83 11.81 8.56
N GLN A 34 -32.82 11.31 9.30
CA GLN A 34 -34.07 10.84 8.72
C GLN A 34 -35.08 11.99 8.62
N TRP A 35 -35.68 12.17 7.44
CA TRP A 35 -36.79 13.10 7.22
C TRP A 35 -38.09 12.30 7.09
N VAL A 36 -39.11 12.70 7.85
CA VAL A 36 -40.44 12.09 7.78
C VAL A 36 -41.36 13.03 7.00
N PHE A 37 -41.79 12.56 5.83
CA PHE A 37 -42.75 13.25 4.97
C PHE A 37 -44.15 12.68 5.22
N ASP A 38 -45.17 13.54 5.18
CA ASP A 38 -46.56 13.12 5.25
C ASP A 38 -47.04 12.47 3.92
N ALA A 39 -48.27 11.95 3.93
CA ALA A 39 -48.87 11.29 2.76
C ALA A 39 -49.05 12.22 1.54
N THR A 40 -48.89 13.54 1.71
CA THR A 40 -48.93 14.54 0.65
C THR A 40 -47.53 15.02 0.22
N GLY A 41 -46.46 14.45 0.79
CA GLY A 41 -45.07 14.80 0.48
C GLY A 41 -44.56 16.05 1.23
N GLY A 42 -45.29 16.55 2.21
CA GLY A 42 -44.88 17.67 3.06
C GLY A 42 -43.93 17.21 4.17
N LEU A 43 -42.90 18.01 4.50
CA LEU A 43 -42.11 17.79 5.71
C LEU A 43 -43.01 17.96 6.95
N THR A 44 -43.11 16.95 7.79
CA THR A 44 -43.82 17.10 9.08
C THR A 44 -43.00 17.98 10.03
N THR A 45 -43.66 18.85 10.81
CA THR A 45 -43.03 19.78 11.77
C THR A 45 -42.39 19.10 13.00
N SER A 46 -42.29 17.78 13.00
CA SER A 46 -41.58 17.00 14.00
C SER A 46 -40.07 16.93 13.68
N THR A 47 -39.41 18.09 13.65
CA THR A 47 -37.94 18.19 13.67
C THR A 47 -37.42 17.89 15.08
N GLY A 48 -37.48 16.63 15.48
CA GLY A 48 -36.79 16.14 16.66
C GLY A 48 -35.41 15.62 16.29
N TYR A 49 -34.34 16.30 16.71
CA TYR A 49 -33.02 15.68 16.77
C TYR A 49 -33.12 14.46 17.70
N ARG A 50 -32.75 13.28 17.22
CA ARG A 50 -32.73 12.05 18.03
C ARG A 50 -31.34 11.44 17.90
N ASN A 51 -30.64 11.32 19.02
CA ASN A 51 -29.35 10.66 19.08
C ASN A 51 -29.56 9.16 18.91
N LEU A 52 -29.09 8.60 17.80
CA LEU A 52 -28.92 7.16 17.66
C LEU A 52 -27.49 6.84 18.06
N SER A 53 -27.31 6.36 19.30
CA SER A 53 -26.02 5.84 19.75
C SER A 53 -25.85 4.44 19.20
N VAL A 54 -25.03 4.28 18.14
CA VAL A 54 -24.57 2.97 17.70
C VAL A 54 -23.36 2.62 18.58
N VAL A 55 -23.53 1.71 19.54
CA VAL A 55 -22.40 1.23 20.34
C VAL A 55 -21.49 0.45 19.40
N ALA A 56 -20.24 0.87 19.29
CA ALA A 56 -19.21 0.19 18.49
C ALA A 56 -19.15 -1.29 18.87
N GLN A 57 -19.44 -2.19 17.92
CA GLN A 57 -19.22 -3.63 18.09
C GLN A 57 -18.74 -4.28 16.79
N SER A 58 -17.83 -5.22 16.96
CA SER A 58 -16.95 -5.83 15.96
C SER A 58 -17.58 -6.99 15.17
N SER A 59 -18.87 -6.93 14.82
CA SER A 59 -19.49 -7.97 13.97
C SER A 59 -20.77 -7.48 13.25
N PRO A 60 -21.15 -8.07 12.10
CA PRO A 60 -22.10 -7.46 11.14
C PRO A 60 -23.58 -7.56 11.51
N LEU A 61 -23.94 -8.17 12.64
CA LEU A 61 -25.34 -8.32 13.08
C LEU A 61 -25.59 -7.48 14.32
N GLY A 62 -25.69 -6.16 14.13
CA GLY A 62 -26.13 -5.24 15.17
C GLY A 62 -27.65 -5.15 15.22
N SER A 63 -28.29 -5.56 16.31
CA SER A 63 -29.64 -5.12 16.65
C SER A 63 -29.55 -3.71 17.22
N ALA A 64 -30.04 -2.70 16.50
CA ALA A 64 -30.22 -1.37 17.08
C ALA A 64 -31.44 -1.40 18.01
N SER A 65 -31.23 -1.34 19.32
CA SER A 65 -32.32 -1.13 20.28
C SER A 65 -32.48 0.37 20.54
N SER A 66 -33.65 0.94 20.27
CA SER A 66 -33.99 2.27 20.76
C SER A 66 -34.57 2.18 22.17
N THR A 67 -33.89 2.75 23.17
CA THR A 67 -34.45 2.90 24.51
C THR A 67 -35.39 4.11 24.51
N GLY A 68 -36.71 3.86 24.56
CA GLY A 68 -37.71 4.90 24.76
C GLY A 68 -38.91 4.83 23.81
N TYR A 69 -39.71 3.76 23.90
CA TYR A 69 -41.04 3.73 23.29
C TYR A 69 -42.11 4.08 24.33
N ARG A 70 -42.95 5.09 24.05
CA ARG A 70 -44.31 5.14 24.58
C ARG A 70 -45.20 4.43 23.57
N ASN A 71 -45.84 3.36 24.02
CA ASN A 71 -46.68 2.45 23.25
C ASN A 71 -47.80 3.17 22.46
N TYR A 72 -47.86 2.96 21.16
CA TYR A 72 -49.13 2.88 20.42
C TYR A 72 -49.34 1.40 20.05
N PRO A 73 -50.48 0.78 20.39
CA PRO A 73 -50.72 -0.62 20.05
C PRO A 73 -50.95 -0.75 18.54
N GLY A 74 -50.12 -1.54 17.85
CA GLY A 74 -50.46 -2.06 16.52
C GLY A 74 -49.40 -1.95 15.42
N PHE A 75 -48.30 -1.22 15.60
CA PHE A 75 -47.25 -1.13 14.56
C PHE A 75 -45.88 -1.46 15.13
N LEU A 76 -45.41 -2.68 14.84
CA LEU A 76 -43.99 -3.01 14.90
C LEU A 76 -43.33 -2.36 13.68
N HIS A 77 -42.66 -1.22 13.89
CA HIS A 77 -41.69 -0.71 12.92
C HIS A 77 -40.31 -1.19 13.36
N SER A 78 -39.92 -2.37 12.91
CA SER A 78 -38.50 -2.73 12.84
C SER A 78 -37.88 -1.88 11.73
N VAL A 79 -37.06 -0.90 12.09
CA VAL A 79 -36.12 -0.32 11.12
C VAL A 79 -35.01 -1.36 10.98
N ALA A 80 -35.20 -2.33 10.08
CA ALA A 80 -34.05 -3.01 9.54
C ALA A 80 -33.28 -1.93 8.78
N ALA A 81 -32.12 -1.51 9.29
CA ALA A 81 -31.13 -0.99 8.38
C ALA A 81 -30.88 -2.14 7.41
N GLU A 82 -31.29 -1.98 6.15
CA GLU A 82 -30.93 -2.92 5.10
C GLU A 82 -29.41 -2.84 4.95
N GLY A 83 -28.72 -3.62 5.79
CA GLY A 83 -27.29 -3.82 5.73
C GLY A 83 -26.98 -4.45 4.39
N ASN A 84 -26.52 -3.62 3.48
CA ASN A 84 -25.72 -3.93 2.30
C ASN A 84 -25.95 -5.33 1.68
N LEU A 85 -26.93 -5.45 0.77
CA LEU A 85 -27.24 -6.68 0.03
C LEU A 85 -26.29 -6.94 -1.14
N LEU A 86 -25.08 -6.36 -1.13
CA LEU A 86 -24.10 -6.60 -2.18
C LEU A 86 -23.14 -7.71 -1.77
N PRO A 87 -22.87 -8.67 -2.67
CA PRO A 87 -22.04 -9.81 -2.35
C PRO A 87 -20.63 -9.37 -1.98
N ASP A 88 -20.06 -10.06 -0.99
CA ASP A 88 -18.63 -9.96 -0.72
C ASP A 88 -17.88 -10.88 -1.67
N TYR A 89 -16.77 -10.37 -2.20
CA TYR A 89 -15.87 -11.13 -3.06
C TYR A 89 -14.50 -11.23 -2.44
N ASN A 90 -13.89 -12.41 -2.58
CA ASN A 90 -12.54 -12.65 -2.12
C ASN A 90 -11.53 -12.11 -3.12
N VAL A 91 -10.56 -11.34 -2.62
CA VAL A 91 -9.35 -10.97 -3.35
C VAL A 91 -8.21 -11.81 -2.82
N SER A 92 -7.64 -12.64 -3.70
CA SER A 92 -6.46 -13.45 -3.42
C SER A 92 -5.22 -12.79 -4.03
N LEU A 93 -4.25 -12.48 -3.19
CA LEU A 93 -2.99 -11.85 -3.58
C LEU A 93 -1.87 -12.90 -3.62
N THR A 94 -1.20 -12.98 -4.77
CA THR A 94 -0.01 -13.83 -4.97
C THR A 94 1.22 -12.97 -5.14
N PHE A 95 2.33 -13.34 -4.50
CA PHE A 95 3.62 -12.69 -4.66
C PHE A 95 4.50 -13.49 -5.61
N ALA A 96 5.16 -12.80 -6.53
CA ALA A 96 6.07 -13.38 -7.52
C ALA A 96 7.35 -12.57 -7.63
N GLY A 97 8.33 -13.12 -8.36
CA GLY A 97 9.63 -12.51 -8.58
C GLY A 97 10.70 -12.95 -7.58
N THR A 98 11.85 -12.29 -7.64
CA THR A 98 13.03 -12.61 -6.82
C THR A 98 13.20 -11.72 -5.58
N GLY A 99 12.39 -10.67 -5.49
CA GLY A 99 12.41 -9.68 -4.43
C GLY A 99 11.32 -9.90 -3.38
N SER A 100 11.25 -8.96 -2.44
CA SER A 100 10.24 -8.94 -1.39
C SER A 100 9.62 -7.55 -1.27
N GLY A 101 8.43 -7.50 -0.69
CA GLY A 101 7.68 -6.27 -0.49
C GLY A 101 6.38 -6.54 0.25
N THR A 102 5.72 -5.47 0.65
CA THR A 102 4.41 -5.50 1.30
C THR A 102 3.37 -4.90 0.39
N VAL A 103 2.17 -5.47 0.37
CA VAL A 103 1.00 -4.87 -0.29
C VAL A 103 -0.04 -4.51 0.75
N THR A 104 -0.62 -3.32 0.64
CA THR A 104 -1.73 -2.85 1.47
C THR A 104 -2.96 -2.55 0.62
N SER A 105 -4.16 -2.63 1.22
CA SER A 105 -5.41 -2.28 0.54
C SER A 105 -6.18 -1.12 1.18
N PHE A 106 -6.98 -0.44 0.35
CA PHE A 106 -8.08 0.42 0.78
C PHE A 106 -9.39 -0.02 0.09
N PRO A 107 -10.48 -0.35 0.81
CA PRO A 107 -10.59 -0.45 2.26
C PRO A 107 -9.56 -1.40 2.91
N SER A 108 -9.29 -1.24 4.20
CA SER A 108 -8.30 -2.08 4.88
C SER A 108 -8.77 -3.53 4.95
N GLY A 109 -7.88 -4.45 4.62
CA GLY A 109 -8.18 -5.89 4.60
C GLY A 109 -6.98 -6.73 4.19
N ILE A 110 -6.16 -6.21 3.27
CA ILE A 110 -4.86 -6.78 2.90
C ILE A 110 -3.75 -5.90 3.49
N GLN A 111 -2.86 -6.54 4.24
CA GLN A 111 -1.56 -6.01 4.66
C GLN A 111 -0.64 -7.22 4.85
N CYS A 112 -0.02 -7.67 3.76
CA CYS A 112 0.78 -8.89 3.77
C CYS A 112 2.01 -8.76 2.86
N ASN A 113 3.01 -9.59 3.13
CA ASN A 113 4.26 -9.73 2.39
C ASN A 113 4.47 -11.17 1.87
N VAL A 114 3.44 -12.00 2.00
CA VAL A 114 3.33 -13.37 1.51
C VAL A 114 1.91 -13.56 1.01
N ASN A 115 1.66 -14.64 0.25
CA ASN A 115 0.33 -14.93 -0.30
C ASN A 115 -0.75 -14.83 0.76
N CYS A 116 -1.76 -14.00 0.51
CA CYS A 116 -2.83 -13.73 1.46
C CYS A 116 -4.13 -13.42 0.72
N SER A 117 -5.25 -13.42 1.44
CA SER A 117 -6.55 -13.09 0.86
C SER A 117 -7.44 -12.37 1.86
N ALA A 118 -8.32 -11.50 1.36
CA ALA A 118 -9.34 -10.86 2.17
C ALA A 118 -10.66 -10.71 1.39
N SER A 119 -11.77 -10.61 2.11
CA SER A 119 -13.09 -10.38 1.52
C SER A 119 -13.42 -8.88 1.53
N PHE A 120 -13.90 -8.39 0.40
CA PHE A 120 -14.29 -7.00 0.22
C PHE A 120 -15.70 -6.93 -0.36
N ASN A 121 -16.44 -5.91 0.07
CA ASN A 121 -17.79 -5.71 -0.43
C ASN A 121 -17.77 -5.11 -1.84
N SER A 122 -18.59 -5.63 -2.76
CA SER A 122 -18.61 -5.18 -4.15
C SER A 122 -19.10 -3.74 -4.36
N TYR A 123 -19.61 -3.06 -3.32
CA TYR A 123 -20.06 -1.67 -3.40
C TYR A 123 -18.90 -0.66 -3.52
N PHE A 124 -17.74 -0.97 -2.94
CA PHE A 124 -16.60 -0.06 -2.90
C PHE A 124 -15.47 -0.57 -3.81
N PRO A 125 -14.80 0.34 -4.57
CA PRO A 125 -13.58 -0.05 -5.26
C PRO A 125 -12.49 -0.40 -4.24
N VAL A 126 -11.71 -1.42 -4.57
CA VAL A 126 -10.53 -1.84 -3.80
C VAL A 126 -9.30 -1.28 -4.49
N THR A 127 -8.46 -0.57 -3.74
CA THR A 127 -7.15 -0.09 -4.20
C THR A 127 -6.05 -0.89 -3.50
N LEU A 128 -5.19 -1.55 -4.27
CA LEU A 128 -3.99 -2.23 -3.81
C LEU A 128 -2.76 -1.36 -4.05
N THR A 129 -1.98 -1.14 -3.00
CA THR A 129 -0.76 -0.32 -3.03
C THR A 129 0.43 -1.20 -2.70
N PRO A 130 1.43 -1.32 -3.61
CA PRO A 130 2.64 -2.08 -3.35
C PRO A 130 3.69 -1.20 -2.67
N SER A 131 4.48 -1.79 -1.79
CA SER A 131 5.64 -1.16 -1.15
C SER A 131 6.80 -2.14 -1.20
N PRO A 132 7.76 -1.98 -2.12
CA PRO A 132 8.97 -2.79 -2.15
C PRO A 132 9.73 -2.70 -0.84
N ASP A 133 10.37 -3.81 -0.45
CA ASP A 133 11.37 -3.76 0.61
C ASP A 133 12.65 -3.07 0.11
N GLN A 134 13.55 -2.81 1.04
CA GLN A 134 14.85 -2.22 0.72
C GLN A 134 15.63 -3.09 -0.28
N TYR A 135 16.22 -2.43 -1.30
CA TYR A 135 16.99 -3.06 -2.39
C TYR A 135 16.13 -3.88 -3.38
N MET A 136 14.81 -3.71 -3.32
CA MET A 136 13.85 -4.37 -4.20
C MET A 136 13.09 -3.32 -5.03
N ILE A 137 12.58 -3.75 -6.17
CA ILE A 137 11.71 -2.97 -7.05
C ILE A 137 10.36 -3.67 -7.19
N PHE A 138 9.30 -2.88 -7.38
CA PHE A 138 8.01 -3.40 -7.80
C PHE A 138 7.96 -3.47 -9.32
N SER A 139 8.03 -4.69 -9.86
CA SER A 139 8.04 -4.93 -11.32
C SER A 139 6.65 -4.82 -11.94
N GLY A 140 5.60 -4.91 -11.13
CA GLY A 140 4.24 -4.61 -11.54
C GLY A 140 3.20 -5.64 -11.11
N TRP A 141 1.96 -5.28 -11.41
CA TRP A 141 0.80 -6.15 -11.25
C TRP A 141 0.60 -7.02 -12.48
N SER A 142 0.10 -8.22 -12.25
CA SER A 142 -0.49 -9.03 -13.31
C SER A 142 -1.77 -9.70 -12.84
N SER A 143 -2.68 -9.96 -13.78
CA SER A 143 -4.01 -10.56 -13.57
C SER A 143 -4.99 -9.72 -12.73
N GLY A 144 -6.24 -10.18 -12.64
CA GLY A 144 -7.28 -9.56 -11.82
C GLY A 144 -7.68 -8.13 -12.21
N GLY A 145 -7.44 -7.73 -13.47
CA GLY A 145 -7.69 -6.36 -13.93
C GLY A 145 -6.61 -5.35 -13.52
N CYS A 146 -5.53 -5.80 -12.88
CA CYS A 146 -4.37 -5.00 -12.52
C CYS A 146 -3.24 -5.20 -13.53
N ALA A 147 -2.63 -4.09 -13.97
CA ALA A 147 -1.45 -4.09 -14.83
C ALA A 147 -0.61 -2.83 -14.56
N GLY A 148 0.66 -2.87 -14.92
CA GLY A 148 1.60 -1.78 -14.69
C GLY A 148 2.11 -1.71 -13.26
N THR A 149 2.74 -0.59 -12.88
CA THR A 149 3.42 -0.41 -11.59
C THR A 149 2.68 0.52 -10.63
N ASP A 150 1.68 1.25 -11.11
CA ASP A 150 0.88 2.16 -10.29
C ASP A 150 -0.04 1.39 -9.31
N PRO A 151 -0.54 2.04 -8.24
CA PRO A 151 -1.55 1.44 -7.37
C PRO A 151 -2.75 0.91 -8.18
N CYS A 152 -3.10 -0.35 -7.97
CA CYS A 152 -4.19 -0.96 -8.74
C CYS A 152 -5.54 -0.69 -8.08
N THR A 153 -6.45 -0.01 -8.78
CA THR A 153 -7.83 0.18 -8.32
C THR A 153 -8.79 -0.66 -9.15
N MET A 154 -9.62 -1.47 -8.48
CA MET A 154 -10.53 -2.42 -9.11
C MET A 154 -11.93 -2.39 -8.48
N THR A 155 -12.95 -2.61 -9.30
CA THR A 155 -14.32 -2.85 -8.81
C THR A 155 -14.62 -4.34 -8.90
N LEU A 156 -15.04 -4.95 -7.79
CA LEU A 156 -15.21 -6.40 -7.72
C LEU A 156 -16.57 -6.83 -8.29
N THR A 157 -16.54 -7.68 -9.32
CA THR A 157 -17.73 -8.35 -9.88
C THR A 157 -17.74 -9.85 -9.59
N GLY A 158 -16.69 -10.34 -8.93
CA GLY A 158 -16.45 -11.75 -8.63
C GLY A 158 -15.18 -11.91 -7.78
N ASN A 159 -14.93 -13.14 -7.30
CA ASN A 159 -13.65 -13.48 -6.67
C ASN A 159 -12.51 -13.21 -7.65
N THR A 160 -11.48 -12.51 -7.19
CA THR A 160 -10.39 -12.04 -8.05
C THR A 160 -9.03 -12.46 -7.50
N SER A 161 -8.16 -12.92 -8.39
CA SER A 161 -6.75 -13.19 -8.07
C SER A 161 -5.87 -12.12 -8.73
N VAL A 162 -4.99 -11.52 -7.93
CA VAL A 162 -4.02 -10.50 -8.37
C VAL A 162 -2.63 -10.99 -8.01
N THR A 163 -1.66 -10.77 -8.90
CA THR A 163 -0.26 -11.09 -8.66
C THR A 163 0.56 -9.81 -8.56
N ALA A 164 1.28 -9.65 -7.47
CA ALA A 164 2.26 -8.59 -7.25
C ALA A 164 3.67 -9.14 -7.50
N THR A 165 4.42 -8.53 -8.41
CA THR A 165 5.78 -8.98 -8.72
C THR A 165 6.79 -8.01 -8.10
N PHE A 166 7.68 -8.54 -7.26
CA PHE A 166 8.81 -7.81 -6.70
C PHE A 166 10.10 -8.47 -7.15
N ASP A 167 11.06 -7.69 -7.60
CA ASP A 167 12.37 -8.19 -8.03
C ASP A 167 13.49 -7.49 -7.28
N ARG A 168 14.66 -8.15 -7.22
CA ARG A 168 15.87 -7.52 -6.71
C ARG A 168 16.30 -6.42 -7.66
N ASP A 169 16.64 -5.27 -7.11
CA ASP A 169 17.22 -4.18 -7.88
C ASP A 169 18.72 -4.41 -8.14
N ALA A 170 19.02 -5.49 -8.83
CA ALA A 170 20.40 -5.89 -9.10
C ALA A 170 21.10 -4.83 -9.96
N GLU A 171 20.40 -4.20 -10.90
CA GLU A 171 21.00 -3.25 -11.85
C GLU A 171 21.55 -1.99 -11.19
N HIS A 172 20.95 -1.54 -10.07
CA HIS A 172 21.36 -0.33 -9.37
C HIS A 172 22.18 -0.59 -8.11
N ALA A 173 22.64 -1.82 -7.89
CA ALA A 173 23.30 -2.23 -6.65
C ALA A 173 24.63 -1.54 -6.38
N VAL A 174 25.37 -1.14 -7.41
CA VAL A 174 26.64 -0.41 -7.28
C VAL A 174 26.64 0.81 -8.18
N TYR A 175 27.14 1.95 -7.68
CA TYR A 175 27.10 3.23 -8.38
C TYR A 175 28.46 3.91 -8.43
N ILE A 176 28.85 4.38 -9.62
CA ILE A 176 29.98 5.29 -9.80
C ILE A 176 29.40 6.65 -10.23
N PRO A 177 29.57 7.74 -9.44
CA PRO A 177 29.13 9.06 -9.83
C PRO A 177 29.93 9.56 -11.02
N GLY A 178 29.23 10.14 -12.00
CA GLY A 178 29.86 10.82 -13.11
C GLY A 178 30.31 12.24 -12.74
N ALA A 179 31.08 12.87 -13.61
CA ALA A 179 31.59 14.24 -13.38
C ALA A 179 30.47 15.28 -13.26
N VAL A 180 29.30 15.02 -13.85
CA VAL A 180 28.11 15.87 -13.77
C VAL A 180 27.07 15.22 -12.85
N PRO A 181 26.36 15.98 -11.99
CA PRO A 181 25.26 15.43 -11.19
C PRO A 181 24.25 14.68 -12.06
N GLY A 182 23.97 13.42 -11.70
CA GLY A 182 23.06 12.54 -12.45
C GLY A 182 23.68 11.77 -13.63
N SER A 183 24.97 11.96 -13.94
CA SER A 183 25.66 11.26 -15.05
C SER A 183 26.38 9.97 -14.64
N GLY A 184 26.11 9.44 -13.44
CA GLY A 184 26.79 8.24 -12.96
C GLY A 184 26.32 6.96 -13.64
N THR A 185 27.12 5.90 -13.47
CA THR A 185 26.87 4.58 -14.05
C THR A 185 26.56 3.58 -12.95
N TYR A 186 25.57 2.73 -13.18
CA TYR A 186 25.20 1.63 -12.28
C TYR A 186 25.75 0.29 -12.76
N TYR A 187 25.99 -0.59 -11.81
CA TYR A 187 26.52 -1.92 -12.04
C TYR A 187 25.84 -2.94 -11.12
N THR A 188 25.80 -4.17 -11.60
CA THR A 188 25.21 -5.31 -10.87
C THR A 188 26.16 -5.97 -9.88
N THR A 189 27.47 -5.72 -10.00
CA THR A 189 28.52 -6.36 -9.19
C THR A 189 29.62 -5.38 -8.84
N LEU A 190 30.32 -5.63 -7.72
CA LEU A 190 31.50 -4.88 -7.33
C LEU A 190 32.64 -5.09 -8.32
N GLN A 191 32.77 -6.28 -8.91
CA GLN A 191 33.77 -6.56 -9.95
C GLN A 191 33.54 -5.69 -11.20
N ALA A 192 32.32 -5.65 -11.75
CA ALA A 192 32.03 -4.86 -12.94
C ALA A 192 32.23 -3.36 -12.69
N ALA A 193 31.82 -2.87 -11.51
CA ALA A 193 32.07 -1.50 -11.11
C ALA A 193 33.58 -1.21 -11.00
N TYR A 194 34.35 -2.11 -10.37
CA TYR A 194 35.80 -1.97 -10.32
C TYR A 194 36.39 -1.91 -11.74
N ASP A 195 36.01 -2.80 -12.65
CA ASP A 195 36.56 -2.84 -14.01
C ASP A 195 36.23 -1.58 -14.81
N GLY A 196 35.02 -1.04 -14.68
CA GLY A 196 34.57 0.20 -15.32
C GLY A 196 35.07 1.50 -14.67
N ALA A 197 35.61 1.45 -13.45
CA ALA A 197 36.09 2.63 -12.74
C ALA A 197 37.35 3.24 -13.37
N GLU A 198 37.42 4.57 -13.46
CA GLU A 198 38.66 5.29 -13.75
C GLU A 198 39.58 5.34 -12.51
N SER A 199 40.83 5.78 -12.67
CA SER A 199 41.71 6.00 -11.51
C SER A 199 41.15 7.10 -10.62
N ASP A 200 41.26 6.87 -9.31
CA ASP A 200 40.78 7.71 -8.21
C ASP A 200 39.24 7.84 -8.12
N ALA A 201 38.50 7.01 -8.85
CA ALA A 201 37.05 6.94 -8.77
C ALA A 201 36.56 6.42 -7.41
N ALA A 202 35.41 6.93 -6.99
CA ALA A 202 34.70 6.49 -5.78
C ALA A 202 33.50 5.60 -6.17
N VAL A 203 33.59 4.31 -5.88
CA VAL A 203 32.52 3.33 -6.10
C VAL A 203 31.66 3.24 -4.85
N SER A 204 30.37 3.52 -4.96
CA SER A 204 29.42 3.43 -3.84
C SER A 204 28.61 2.14 -3.93
N ALA A 205 28.45 1.45 -2.82
CA ALA A 205 27.72 0.18 -2.76
C ALA A 205 26.68 0.19 -1.63
N TRP A 206 25.56 -0.48 -1.88
CA TRP A 206 24.49 -0.64 -0.89
C TRP A 206 24.93 -1.42 0.35
N ALA A 207 24.27 -1.17 1.49
CA ALA A 207 24.43 -1.92 2.73
C ALA A 207 23.81 -3.33 2.67
N THR A 208 24.24 -4.13 1.69
CA THR A 208 23.79 -5.50 1.45
C THR A 208 24.98 -6.46 1.33
N THR A 209 24.70 -7.74 1.06
CA THR A 209 25.70 -8.79 0.83
C THR A 209 25.85 -9.07 -0.66
N TYR A 210 27.09 -8.95 -1.16
CA TYR A 210 27.48 -9.31 -2.51
C TYR A 210 28.14 -10.69 -2.47
N LEU A 211 27.55 -11.65 -3.19
CA LEU A 211 28.07 -13.02 -3.29
C LEU A 211 28.97 -13.13 -4.53
N GLU A 212 30.19 -12.62 -4.42
CA GLU A 212 31.15 -12.58 -5.52
C GLU A 212 32.60 -12.57 -5.02
N ASN A 213 33.54 -12.82 -5.93
CA ASN A 213 34.97 -12.57 -5.70
C ASN A 213 35.35 -11.25 -6.37
N LEU A 214 36.13 -10.42 -5.68
CA LEU A 214 36.61 -9.13 -6.19
C LEU A 214 38.12 -9.21 -6.47
N VAL A 215 38.49 -9.11 -7.75
CA VAL A 215 39.86 -9.14 -8.23
C VAL A 215 40.27 -7.75 -8.70
N CYS A 216 41.09 -7.08 -7.90
CA CYS A 216 41.65 -5.78 -8.23
C CYS A 216 42.98 -5.97 -8.98
N GLY A 217 42.86 -6.20 -10.29
CA GLY A 217 43.97 -6.58 -11.16
C GLY A 217 44.54 -5.47 -12.05
N GLN A 218 44.03 -4.24 -11.96
CA GLN A 218 44.44 -3.13 -12.83
C GLN A 218 45.29 -2.12 -12.08
N ALA A 219 46.26 -1.48 -12.76
CA ALA A 219 47.14 -0.47 -12.17
C ALA A 219 46.42 0.89 -11.98
N LYS A 220 45.38 0.91 -11.13
CA LYS A 220 44.58 2.09 -10.81
C LYS A 220 44.29 2.21 -9.31
N SER A 221 43.97 3.43 -8.87
CA SER A 221 43.54 3.74 -7.50
C SER A 221 42.00 3.76 -7.47
N VAL A 222 41.33 3.07 -6.54
CA VAL A 222 39.85 3.11 -6.42
C VAL A 222 39.46 3.20 -4.94
N VAL A 223 38.42 3.96 -4.63
CA VAL A 223 37.81 4.01 -3.29
C VAL A 223 36.47 3.28 -3.30
N LEU A 224 36.37 2.16 -2.59
CA LEU A 224 35.13 1.41 -2.39
C LEU A 224 34.42 1.90 -1.13
N LYS A 225 33.25 2.50 -1.28
CA LYS A 225 32.43 3.09 -0.21
C LYS A 225 31.18 2.27 0.00
N GLY A 226 31.17 1.48 1.06
CA GLY A 226 30.04 0.64 1.42
C GLY A 226 29.03 1.31 2.35
N GLY A 227 27.88 0.65 2.47
CA GLY A 227 26.89 0.94 3.48
C GLY A 227 25.78 1.91 3.10
N TYR A 228 25.57 2.17 1.81
CA TYR A 228 24.55 3.12 1.34
C TYR A 228 23.12 2.55 1.36
N ASP A 229 22.13 3.45 1.47
CA ASP A 229 20.73 3.18 1.15
C ASP A 229 20.52 3.06 -0.37
N GLN A 230 19.31 2.69 -0.80
CA GLN A 230 18.98 2.46 -2.21
C GLN A 230 19.13 3.71 -3.09
N THR A 231 19.09 4.90 -2.48
CA THR A 231 19.21 6.20 -3.14
C THR A 231 20.61 6.80 -3.08
N TYR A 232 21.58 6.10 -2.48
CA TYR A 232 22.95 6.58 -2.26
C TYR A 232 23.06 7.90 -1.49
N THR A 233 22.03 8.22 -0.68
CA THR A 233 21.94 9.47 0.09
C THR A 233 22.45 9.32 1.52
N SER A 234 22.26 8.17 2.14
CA SER A 234 22.59 7.93 3.56
C SER A 234 23.39 6.67 3.74
N ARG A 235 24.22 6.63 4.80
CA ARG A 235 24.95 5.42 5.21
C ARG A 235 24.26 4.75 6.38
N ILE A 236 23.63 3.61 6.11
CA ILE A 236 22.75 2.88 7.06
C ILE A 236 23.39 1.60 7.61
N GLY A 237 24.53 1.16 7.06
CA GLY A 237 25.13 -0.11 7.45
C GLY A 237 26.53 -0.34 6.87
N TYR A 238 26.90 -1.60 6.70
CA TYR A 238 28.13 -2.02 6.03
C TYR A 238 27.77 -2.80 4.77
N THR A 239 28.59 -2.68 3.74
CA THR A 239 28.55 -3.62 2.61
C THR A 239 29.33 -4.87 3.00
N THR A 240 28.80 -6.05 2.71
CA THR A 240 29.48 -7.33 2.96
C THR A 240 29.84 -7.98 1.63
N LEU A 241 31.11 -8.31 1.44
CA LEU A 241 31.59 -9.19 0.36
C LEU A 241 31.70 -10.60 0.95
N ASP A 242 30.83 -11.52 0.52
CA ASP A 242 30.87 -12.94 0.90
C ASP A 242 31.63 -13.70 -0.19
N GLY A 243 32.96 -13.72 -0.05
CA GLY A 243 33.90 -14.15 -1.08
C GLY A 243 35.31 -13.57 -0.88
N VAL A 244 36.16 -13.70 -1.89
CA VAL A 244 37.58 -13.33 -1.78
C VAL A 244 37.85 -11.94 -2.36
N LEU A 245 38.51 -11.08 -1.58
CA LEU A 245 39.12 -9.84 -2.05
C LEU A 245 40.59 -10.07 -2.40
N ASN A 246 40.96 -9.94 -3.67
CA ASN A 246 42.34 -10.10 -4.15
C ASN A 246 42.86 -8.80 -4.77
N ILE A 247 43.82 -8.15 -4.10
CA ILE A 247 44.46 -6.93 -4.60
C ILE A 247 45.79 -7.33 -5.23
N ARG A 248 45.86 -7.29 -6.57
CA ARG A 248 47.05 -7.70 -7.34
C ARG A 248 47.86 -6.51 -7.83
N LEU A 249 47.18 -5.50 -8.40
CA LEU A 249 47.80 -4.29 -8.95
C LEU A 249 47.02 -3.05 -8.52
N GLY A 250 47.73 -1.91 -8.43
CA GLY A 250 47.11 -0.64 -8.05
C GLY A 250 46.89 -0.47 -6.55
N LYS A 251 45.89 0.34 -6.18
CA LYS A 251 45.54 0.67 -4.79
C LYS A 251 44.03 0.63 -4.63
N VAL A 252 43.56 0.00 -3.55
CA VAL A 252 42.14 0.01 -3.18
C VAL A 252 42.00 0.54 -1.76
N THR A 253 41.20 1.59 -1.61
CA THR A 253 40.82 2.12 -0.30
C THR A 253 39.40 1.66 0.00
N VAL A 254 39.15 1.10 1.17
CA VAL A 254 37.83 0.58 1.56
C VAL A 254 37.24 1.36 2.72
N GLU A 255 35.96 1.70 2.62
CA GLU A 255 35.19 2.33 3.69
C GLU A 255 33.93 1.50 3.95
N ARG A 256 33.71 1.09 5.20
CA ARG A 256 32.51 0.33 5.63
C ARG A 256 32.22 -0.92 4.79
N LEU A 257 33.28 -1.59 4.35
CA LEU A 257 33.24 -2.90 3.72
C LEU A 257 33.66 -3.97 4.72
N LYS A 258 32.94 -5.09 4.76
CA LYS A 258 33.32 -6.31 5.48
C LYS A 258 33.59 -7.39 4.45
N VAL A 259 34.69 -8.13 4.61
CA VAL A 259 34.99 -9.33 3.81
C VAL A 259 34.77 -10.53 4.74
N LYS A 260 33.97 -11.48 4.31
CA LYS A 260 33.60 -12.68 5.06
C LYS A 260 34.13 -13.92 4.37
#